data_AF-A0A520Y3P2-F1
#
_entry.id   AF-A0A520Y3P2-F1
#
_cell.length_a   1.000
_cell.length_b   1.000
_cell.length_c   1.000
_cell.angle_alpha   90.00
_cell.angle_beta   90.00
_cell.angle_gamma   90.00
#
_symmetry.space_group_name_H-M   'P 1'
#
loop_
_entity.id
_entity.type
_entity.pdbx_description
1 polymer ?
#
loop_
_entity_poly.entity_id
_entity_poly.type
_entity_poly.pdbx_seq_one_letter_code
_entity_poly.pdbx_strand_id
1 'polypeptide(L)'
;MDAVQRIGERCRQDELSPDQFSNEVTDVFYEYLANEDPRDDVVALVDFCVDVARDVCELTAHADRVLPHRLSHQLRWILDQQGDGQSLDNIVRQLRARLEEGDEIAKLELVDLCRSGYETHQALFSAIDSEREILDLAYSFRVVAALDAAVRPTSSGRLANEDKSRGLALPRTLDLLAHLANDPSHPSGTLARDTLVELTAYPETSGMAGLRLPVHLLSSDQRATLHDIYLTHEEAMGPEIVRIFISDYQLRDREILRSALWQANDAQHFTRAAAAAGDDSSA
;
A
#
# COMPACT_ATOMS: atom_id res chain seq x y z
N MET A 1 27.88 11.98 7.69
CA MET A 1 28.05 13.40 8.09
C MET A 1 28.23 14.33 6.89
N ASP A 2 29.05 13.98 5.88
CA ASP A 2 29.26 14.79 4.66
C ASP A 2 27.99 15.07 3.82
N ALA A 3 26.97 14.21 3.91
CA ALA A 3 25.68 14.43 3.23
C ALA A 3 24.87 15.57 3.87
N VAL A 4 24.77 15.59 5.21
CA VAL A 4 24.04 16.62 5.97
C VAL A 4 24.73 17.99 5.82
N GLN A 5 26.06 18.04 5.76
CA GLN A 5 26.79 19.28 5.47
C GLN A 5 26.48 19.84 4.08
N ARG A 6 26.44 18.99 3.05
CA ARG A 6 26.07 19.41 1.69
C ARG A 6 24.64 19.94 1.60
N ILE A 7 23.71 19.33 2.35
CA ILE A 7 22.32 19.83 2.45
C ILE A 7 22.28 21.20 3.13
N GLY A 8 23.07 21.38 4.20
CA GLY A 8 23.24 22.68 4.86
C GLY A 8 23.82 23.76 3.94
N GLU A 9 24.82 23.43 3.11
CA GLU A 9 25.40 24.35 2.13
C GLU A 9 24.40 24.76 1.04
N ARG A 10 23.60 23.83 0.53
CA ARG A 10 22.54 24.11 -0.46
C ARG A 10 21.45 25.02 0.13
N CYS A 11 21.09 24.81 1.40
CA CYS A 11 20.16 25.70 2.09
C CYS A 11 20.76 27.11 2.31
N ARG A 12 22.07 27.22 2.54
CA ARG A 12 22.76 28.53 2.63
C ARG A 12 22.85 29.26 1.29
N GLN A 13 22.73 28.55 0.17
CA GLN A 13 22.76 29.10 -1.19
C GLN A 13 21.36 29.43 -1.73
N ASP A 14 20.32 29.40 -0.88
CA ASP A 14 18.90 29.59 -1.22
C ASP A 14 18.36 28.57 -2.26
N GLU A 15 19.03 27.42 -2.43
CA GLU A 15 18.56 26.34 -3.32
C GLU A 15 17.46 25.47 -2.70
N LEU A 16 17.32 25.52 -1.37
CA LEU A 16 16.37 24.71 -0.59
C LEU A 16 15.60 25.56 0.41
N SER A 17 14.30 25.27 0.54
CA SER A 17 13.50 25.83 1.62
C SER A 17 13.77 25.11 2.97
N PRO A 18 13.48 25.72 4.12
CA PRO A 18 13.62 25.08 5.43
C PRO A 18 12.83 23.77 5.60
N ASP A 19 11.68 23.65 4.93
CA ASP A 19 10.88 22.42 4.95
C ASP A 19 11.52 21.33 4.07
N GLN A 20 12.10 21.71 2.93
CA GLN A 20 12.86 20.78 2.08
C GLN A 20 14.16 20.34 2.76
N PHE A 21 14.83 21.24 3.48
CA PHE A 21 15.99 20.91 4.33
C PHE A 21 15.61 19.85 5.38
N SER A 22 14.49 20.03 6.08
CA SER A 22 14.03 19.07 7.09
C SER A 22 13.76 17.69 6.49
N ASN A 23 13.13 17.64 5.31
CA ASN A 23 12.86 16.38 4.62
C ASN A 23 14.16 15.70 4.14
N GLU A 24 15.06 16.43 3.47
CA GLU A 24 16.31 15.85 2.97
C GLU A 24 17.23 15.38 4.12
N VAL A 25 17.27 16.10 5.25
CA VAL A 25 18.01 15.66 6.45
C VAL A 25 17.38 14.41 7.06
N THR A 26 16.05 14.32 7.05
CA THR A 26 15.32 13.13 7.53
C THR A 26 15.61 11.92 6.64
N ASP A 27 15.69 12.09 5.32
CA ASP A 27 16.03 11.02 4.38
C ASP A 27 17.46 10.49 4.61
N VAL A 28 18.43 11.39 4.80
CA VAL A 28 19.81 11.01 5.15
C VAL A 28 19.87 10.30 6.51
N PHE A 29 19.04 10.73 7.45
CA PHE A 29 18.94 10.10 8.77
C PHE A 29 18.40 8.67 8.65
N TYR A 30 17.38 8.42 7.82
CA TYR A 30 16.88 7.07 7.52
C TYR A 30 17.93 6.22 6.80
N GLU A 31 18.66 6.78 5.84
CA GLU A 31 19.74 6.08 5.14
C GLU A 31 20.87 5.66 6.10
N TYR A 32 21.20 6.50 7.09
CA TYR A 32 22.18 6.16 8.11
C TYR A 32 21.68 5.03 9.03
N LEU A 33 20.44 5.13 9.51
CA LEU A 33 19.80 4.09 10.34
C LEU A 33 19.68 2.74 9.62
N ALA A 34 19.57 2.73 8.28
CA ALA A 34 19.50 1.50 7.50
C ALA A 34 20.85 0.77 7.39
N ASN A 35 21.97 1.49 7.55
CA ASN A 35 23.32 0.96 7.30
C ASN A 35 24.13 0.65 8.57
N GLU A 36 23.79 1.22 9.74
CA GLU A 36 24.54 1.07 10.99
C GLU A 36 23.63 0.71 12.19
N ASP A 37 24.16 0.03 13.23
CA ASP A 37 23.38 -0.21 14.47
C ASP A 37 23.13 1.14 15.15
N PRO A 38 21.86 1.52 15.37
CA PRO A 38 21.49 2.87 15.81
C PRO A 38 21.94 3.23 17.23
N ARG A 39 22.60 2.31 17.94
CA ARG A 39 22.98 2.50 19.35
C ARG A 39 24.33 3.17 19.56
N ASP A 40 25.23 3.14 18.57
CA ASP A 40 26.62 3.54 18.84
C ASP A 40 26.89 5.03 18.61
N ASP A 41 26.26 5.71 17.63
CA ASP A 41 26.56 7.11 17.30
C ASP A 41 25.35 8.02 16.94
N VAL A 42 24.12 7.54 17.12
CA VAL A 42 22.94 8.24 16.59
C VAL A 42 22.56 9.49 17.38
N VAL A 43 22.84 9.54 18.69
CA VAL A 43 22.69 10.78 19.47
C VAL A 43 23.62 11.87 18.93
N ALA A 44 24.87 11.51 18.59
CA ALA A 44 25.82 12.43 18.00
C ALA A 44 25.39 12.86 16.58
N LEU A 45 24.75 11.99 15.80
CA LEU A 45 24.16 12.36 14.52
C LEU A 45 23.00 13.33 14.66
N VAL A 46 22.10 13.12 15.62
CA VAL A 46 21.00 14.07 15.90
C VAL A 46 21.57 15.43 16.28
N ASP A 47 22.54 15.46 17.19
CA ASP A 47 23.18 16.70 17.62
C ASP A 47 23.88 17.40 16.44
N PHE A 48 24.56 16.65 15.57
CA PHE A 48 25.18 17.16 14.35
C PHE A 48 24.15 17.77 13.38
N CYS A 49 23.04 17.08 13.13
CA CYS A 49 21.95 17.60 12.28
C CYS A 49 21.33 18.88 12.86
N VAL A 50 21.16 18.93 14.18
CA VAL A 50 20.62 20.10 14.90
C VAL A 50 21.59 21.27 14.86
N ASP A 51 22.90 21.02 14.95
CA ASP A 51 23.93 22.05 14.85
C ASP A 51 24.00 22.63 13.43
N VAL A 52 23.94 21.79 12.40
CA VAL A 52 23.84 22.25 11.00
C VAL A 52 22.56 23.07 10.77
N ALA A 53 21.43 22.65 11.34
CA ALA A 53 20.18 23.42 11.28
C ALA A 53 20.31 24.78 11.99
N ARG A 54 21.02 24.85 13.11
CA ARG A 54 21.29 26.11 13.83
C ARG A 54 22.12 27.06 12.98
N ASP A 55 23.17 26.56 12.34
CA ASP A 55 24.01 27.35 11.42
C ASP A 55 23.19 27.90 10.24
N VAL A 56 22.28 27.11 9.68
CA VAL A 56 21.39 27.53 8.58
C VAL A 56 20.45 28.66 9.03
N CYS A 57 19.97 28.62 10.28
CA CYS A 57 19.08 29.64 10.86
C CYS A 57 19.78 30.96 11.18
N GLU A 58 21.08 30.94 11.46
CA GLU A 58 21.87 32.14 11.81
C GLU A 58 22.27 32.97 10.57
N LEU A 59 22.23 32.37 9.36
CA LEU A 59 22.83 32.94 8.15
C LEU A 59 21.83 33.47 7.11
N THR A 60 20.53 33.18 7.20
CA THR A 60 19.56 33.42 6.11
C THR A 60 18.47 34.46 6.41
N ALA A 61 17.86 35.03 5.35
CA ALA A 61 16.69 35.91 5.41
C ALA A 61 15.38 35.19 5.81
N HIS A 62 15.39 33.86 5.85
CA HIS A 62 14.29 32.98 6.24
C HIS A 62 14.54 32.34 7.61
N ALA A 63 14.89 33.17 8.61
CA ALA A 63 15.22 32.73 9.96
C ALA A 63 14.04 32.02 10.67
N ASP A 64 13.88 30.73 10.41
CA ASP A 64 12.99 29.85 11.17
C ASP A 64 13.70 29.39 12.44
N ARG A 65 13.60 30.20 13.50
CA ARG A 65 14.18 29.90 14.80
C ARG A 65 13.66 28.60 15.45
N VAL A 66 12.55 28.05 14.93
CA VAL A 66 11.95 26.82 15.44
C VAL A 66 12.51 25.59 14.71
N LEU A 67 13.13 25.76 13.54
CA LEU A 67 13.68 24.67 12.73
C LEU A 67 14.58 23.70 13.51
N PRO A 68 15.56 24.14 14.33
CA PRO A 68 16.41 23.20 15.07
C PRO A 68 15.63 22.41 16.12
N HIS A 69 14.62 23.01 16.74
CA HIS A 69 13.78 22.35 17.74
C HIS A 69 12.82 21.36 17.09
N ARG A 70 12.21 21.75 15.96
CA ARG A 70 11.34 20.89 15.14
C ARG A 70 12.10 19.68 14.63
N LEU A 71 13.29 19.89 14.06
CA LEU A 71 14.16 18.82 13.58
C LEU A 71 14.62 17.91 14.73
N SER A 72 15.04 18.48 15.87
CA SER A 72 15.41 17.67 17.05
C SER A 72 14.26 16.80 17.54
N HIS A 73 13.05 17.36 17.65
CA HIS A 73 11.87 16.60 18.06
C HIS A 73 11.50 15.51 17.05
N GLN A 74 11.58 15.81 15.75
CA GLN A 74 11.30 14.86 14.68
C GLN A 74 12.30 13.70 14.67
N LEU A 75 13.61 13.98 14.73
CA LEU A 75 14.64 12.95 14.75
C LEU A 75 14.58 12.11 16.03
N ARG A 76 14.38 12.74 17.20
CA ARG A 76 14.21 12.00 18.46
C ARG A 76 12.95 11.15 18.48
N TRP A 77 11.85 11.62 17.90
CA TRP A 77 10.64 10.82 17.74
C TRP A 77 10.88 9.59 16.85
N ILE A 78 11.65 9.74 15.77
CA ILE A 78 12.08 8.61 14.93
C ILE A 78 12.90 7.62 15.75
N LEU A 79 13.79 8.09 16.62
CA LEU A 79 14.58 7.23 17.50
C LEU A 79 13.78 6.56 18.60
N ASP A 80 12.82 7.26 19.20
CA ASP A 80 11.93 6.68 20.20
C ASP A 80 11.07 5.58 19.55
N GLN A 81 10.66 5.75 18.28
CA GLN A 81 10.01 4.67 17.50
C GLN A 81 10.94 3.49 17.20
N GLN A 82 12.26 3.71 17.07
CA GLN A 82 13.25 2.64 16.92
C GLN A 82 13.64 2.00 18.27
N GLY A 83 13.53 2.76 19.37
CA GLY A 83 13.85 2.38 20.74
C GLY A 83 12.93 1.33 21.33
N ASP A 84 11.75 1.12 20.75
CA ASP A 84 10.84 0.02 21.09
C ASP A 84 11.28 -1.36 20.53
N GLY A 85 12.47 -1.45 19.90
CA GLY A 85 13.22 -2.70 19.75
C GLY A 85 12.67 -3.73 18.75
N GLN A 86 11.69 -3.35 17.93
CA GLN A 86 11.17 -4.20 16.87
C GLN A 86 11.76 -3.81 15.52
N SER A 87 12.76 -4.55 15.06
CA SER A 87 13.10 -4.57 13.63
C SER A 87 11.96 -5.22 12.84
N LEU A 88 11.85 -4.90 11.55
CA LEU A 88 10.93 -5.59 10.65
C LEU A 88 11.12 -7.11 10.72
N ASP A 89 12.37 -7.58 10.74
CA ASP A 89 12.72 -8.99 10.92
C ASP A 89 12.11 -9.59 12.19
N ASN A 90 12.12 -8.85 13.30
CA ASN A 90 11.53 -9.31 14.56
C ASN A 90 10.01 -9.42 14.45
N ILE A 91 9.35 -8.43 13.86
CA ILE A 91 7.89 -8.44 13.63
C ILE A 91 7.52 -9.60 12.71
N VAL A 92 8.18 -9.73 11.56
CA VAL A 92 7.94 -10.80 10.59
C VAL A 92 8.15 -12.17 11.22
N ARG A 93 9.25 -12.35 11.98
CA ARG A 93 9.56 -13.61 12.66
C ARG A 93 8.53 -13.97 13.73
N GLN A 94 8.12 -13.01 14.56
CA GLN A 94 7.13 -13.23 15.61
C GLN A 94 5.75 -13.52 15.04
N LEU A 95 5.29 -12.71 14.06
CA LEU A 95 4.02 -12.94 13.37
C LEU A 95 4.04 -14.29 12.66
N ARG A 96 5.11 -14.63 11.94
CA ARG A 96 5.24 -15.94 11.27
C ARG A 96 5.06 -17.10 12.24
N ALA A 97 5.80 -17.11 13.35
CA ALA A 97 5.71 -18.20 14.34
C ALA A 97 4.28 -18.35 14.89
N ARG A 98 3.62 -17.24 15.22
CA ARG A 98 2.23 -17.26 15.72
C ARG A 98 1.21 -17.66 14.64
N LEU A 99 1.43 -17.24 13.40
CA LEU A 99 0.58 -17.63 12.26
C LEU A 99 0.72 -19.12 11.92
N GLU A 100 1.92 -19.70 12.07
CA GLU A 100 2.16 -21.15 11.94
C GLU A 100 1.39 -21.95 13.02
N GLU A 101 1.24 -21.37 14.21
CA GLU A 101 0.42 -21.91 15.30
C GLU A 101 -1.09 -21.69 15.10
N GLY A 102 -1.50 -20.94 14.07
CA GLY A 102 -2.90 -20.64 13.78
C GLY A 102 -3.50 -19.56 14.69
N ASP A 103 -2.68 -18.68 15.26
CA ASP A 103 -3.13 -17.58 16.11
C ASP A 103 -3.96 -16.54 15.32
N GLU A 104 -5.25 -16.44 15.63
CA GLU A 104 -6.15 -15.45 15.03
C GLU A 104 -5.81 -14.01 15.42
N ILE A 105 -5.22 -13.79 16.61
CA ILE A 105 -4.77 -12.46 17.02
C ILE A 105 -3.63 -11.99 16.12
N ALA A 106 -2.71 -12.88 15.75
CA ALA A 106 -1.64 -12.55 14.81
C ALA A 106 -2.16 -12.18 13.41
N LYS A 107 -3.28 -12.78 12.96
CA LYS A 107 -3.94 -12.37 11.72
C LYS A 107 -4.52 -10.97 11.82
N LEU A 108 -5.16 -10.63 12.94
CA LEU A 108 -5.69 -9.28 13.18
C LEU A 108 -4.57 -8.24 13.23
N GLU A 109 -3.47 -8.54 13.92
CA GLU A 109 -2.28 -7.68 13.96
C GLU A 109 -1.71 -7.45 12.55
N LEU A 110 -1.64 -8.50 11.72
CA LEU A 110 -1.19 -8.39 10.34
C LEU A 110 -2.14 -7.53 9.48
N VAL A 111 -3.44 -7.62 9.71
CA VAL A 111 -4.45 -6.77 9.05
C VAL A 111 -4.26 -5.31 9.44
N ASP A 112 -4.08 -5.02 10.73
CA ASP A 112 -3.88 -3.66 11.20
C ASP A 112 -2.56 -3.07 10.69
N LEU A 113 -1.49 -3.87 10.65
CA LEU A 113 -0.20 -3.47 10.07
C LEU A 113 -0.34 -3.13 8.58
N CYS A 114 -1.12 -3.91 7.82
CA CYS A 114 -1.41 -3.61 6.42
C CYS A 114 -2.24 -2.34 6.25
N ARG A 115 -3.20 -2.09 7.14
CA ARG A 115 -4.13 -0.95 7.08
C ARG A 115 -3.48 0.38 7.44
N SER A 116 -2.61 0.40 8.44
CA SER A 116 -2.07 1.65 9.02
C SER A 116 -0.57 1.60 9.30
N GLY A 117 0.18 0.69 8.67
CA GLY A 117 1.61 0.52 8.90
C GLY A 117 2.42 1.80 8.71
N TYR A 118 2.15 2.62 7.69
CA TYR A 118 2.85 3.90 7.51
C TYR A 118 2.47 4.96 8.55
N GLU A 119 1.31 4.86 9.18
CA GLU A 119 0.87 5.78 10.24
C GLU A 119 1.43 5.37 11.61
N THR A 120 1.47 4.06 11.87
CA THR A 120 1.84 3.50 13.18
C THR A 120 3.33 3.20 13.29
N HIS A 121 3.97 2.81 12.19
CA HIS A 121 5.36 2.35 12.12
C HIS A 121 6.08 3.02 10.93
N GLN A 122 5.95 4.34 10.82
CA GLN A 122 6.50 5.11 9.70
C GLN A 122 7.99 4.80 9.47
N ALA A 123 8.78 4.71 10.54
CA ALA A 123 10.21 4.46 10.44
C ALA A 123 10.54 3.08 9.84
N LEU A 124 9.70 2.05 10.06
CA LEU A 124 9.91 0.73 9.49
C LEU A 124 9.57 0.69 7.99
N PHE A 125 8.46 1.29 7.60
CA PHE A 125 7.97 1.26 6.21
C PHE A 125 8.53 2.36 5.33
N SER A 126 9.31 3.29 5.88
CA SER A 126 10.10 4.23 5.07
C SER A 126 11.39 3.58 4.53
N ALA A 127 11.80 2.44 5.08
CA ALA A 127 12.94 1.66 4.59
C ALA A 127 12.56 0.86 3.32
N ILE A 128 13.56 0.59 2.48
CA ILE A 128 13.38 -0.09 1.19
C ILE A 128 12.88 -1.53 1.41
N ASP A 129 11.85 -1.93 0.65
CA ASP A 129 11.26 -3.28 0.60
C ASP A 129 10.56 -3.77 1.88
N SER A 130 10.42 -2.94 2.92
CA SER A 130 9.80 -3.35 4.18
C SER A 130 8.33 -3.76 4.02
N GLU A 131 7.57 -3.04 3.21
CA GLU A 131 6.17 -3.38 2.92
C GLU A 131 6.04 -4.71 2.19
N ARG A 132 7.02 -5.05 1.35
CA ARG A 132 7.01 -6.30 0.58
C ARG A 132 7.03 -7.52 1.49
N GLU A 133 7.83 -7.51 2.54
CA GLU A 133 7.94 -8.65 3.45
C GLU A 133 6.62 -8.94 4.18
N ILE A 134 5.93 -7.88 4.62
CA ILE A 134 4.62 -8.00 5.27
C ILE A 134 3.56 -8.51 4.29
N LEU A 135 3.58 -8.02 3.05
CA LEU A 135 2.64 -8.46 2.01
C LEU A 135 2.90 -9.92 1.60
N ASP A 136 4.17 -10.32 1.46
CA ASP A 136 4.57 -11.69 1.16
C ASP A 136 4.22 -12.63 2.33
N LEU A 137 4.29 -12.16 3.58
CA LEU A 137 3.83 -12.88 4.76
C LEU A 137 2.30 -13.09 4.73
N ALA A 138 1.53 -12.02 4.50
CA ALA A 138 0.08 -12.10 4.37
C ALA A 138 -0.35 -13.08 3.27
N TYR A 139 0.33 -13.05 2.13
CA TYR A 139 0.12 -14.00 1.05
C TYR A 139 0.48 -15.44 1.44
N SER A 140 1.64 -15.66 2.06
CA SER A 140 2.11 -17.00 2.45
C SER A 140 1.15 -17.71 3.40
N PHE A 141 0.54 -16.95 4.32
CA PHE A 141 -0.48 -17.45 5.25
C PHE A 141 -1.91 -17.27 4.74
N ARG A 142 -2.09 -16.84 3.49
CA ARG A 142 -3.39 -16.65 2.82
C ARG A 142 -4.37 -15.76 3.60
N VAL A 143 -3.85 -14.74 4.29
CA VAL A 143 -4.63 -13.76 5.05
C VAL A 143 -5.16 -12.70 4.10
N VAL A 144 -6.23 -13.04 3.37
CA VAL A 144 -6.84 -12.17 2.35
C VAL A 144 -7.24 -10.80 2.93
N ALA A 145 -7.79 -10.78 4.15
CA ALA A 145 -8.18 -9.54 4.81
C ALA A 145 -7.02 -8.56 5.01
N ALA A 146 -5.79 -9.06 5.16
CA ALA A 146 -4.61 -8.20 5.30
C ALA A 146 -4.21 -7.60 3.95
N LEU A 147 -4.22 -8.42 2.89
CA LEU A 147 -3.98 -7.93 1.52
C LEU A 147 -5.05 -6.92 1.09
N ASP A 148 -6.33 -7.16 1.42
CA ASP A 148 -7.41 -6.19 1.23
C ASP A 148 -7.12 -4.88 1.97
N ALA A 149 -6.82 -4.95 3.27
CA ALA A 149 -6.52 -3.78 4.08
C ALA A 149 -5.32 -2.97 3.59
N ALA A 150 -4.34 -3.61 2.94
CA ALA A 150 -3.18 -2.93 2.37
C ALA A 150 -3.55 -2.03 1.18
N VAL A 151 -4.52 -2.44 0.35
CA VAL A 151 -4.87 -1.73 -0.91
C VAL A 151 -6.14 -0.91 -0.80
N ARG A 152 -7.05 -1.27 0.11
CA ARG A 152 -8.35 -0.63 0.24
C ARG A 152 -8.17 0.84 0.59
N PRO A 153 -8.78 1.77 -0.18
CA PRO A 153 -8.53 3.19 0.00
C PRO A 153 -9.36 3.82 1.11
N THR A 154 -9.32 3.22 2.30
CA THR A 154 -10.00 3.69 3.52
C THR A 154 -9.04 4.30 4.54
N SER A 155 -7.73 4.14 4.34
CA SER A 155 -6.68 4.75 5.19
C SER A 155 -5.54 5.31 4.34
N SER A 156 -4.95 6.41 4.81
CA SER A 156 -3.75 7.03 4.23
C SER A 156 -2.45 6.33 4.66
N GLY A 157 -2.52 5.57 5.76
CA GLY A 157 -1.44 4.78 6.35
C GLY A 157 -1.29 3.37 5.79
N ARG A 158 -2.12 2.98 4.81
CA ARG A 158 -2.10 1.65 4.22
C ARG A 158 -0.78 1.37 3.51
N LEU A 159 -0.31 0.12 3.57
CA LEU A 159 1.00 -0.25 3.01
C LEU A 159 1.07 -0.14 1.49
N ALA A 160 -0.02 -0.47 0.79
CA ALA A 160 -0.10 -0.34 -0.66
C ALA A 160 -0.78 0.99 -1.07
N ASN A 161 -0.23 2.09 -0.55
CA ASN A 161 -0.55 3.43 -0.97
C ASN A 161 0.36 3.85 -2.14
N GLU A 162 -0.23 4.39 -3.22
CA GLU A 162 0.52 4.85 -4.41
C GLU A 162 1.57 5.91 -4.06
N ASP A 163 1.25 6.82 -3.14
CA ASP A 163 2.10 7.96 -2.79
C ASP A 163 3.32 7.57 -1.94
N LYS A 164 3.21 6.49 -1.15
CA LYS A 164 4.22 6.13 -0.14
C LYS A 164 5.13 4.97 -0.58
N SER A 165 4.60 4.01 -1.33
CA SER A 165 5.29 2.77 -1.72
C SER A 165 6.05 2.84 -3.06
N ARG A 166 6.42 4.05 -3.50
CA ARG A 166 6.95 4.30 -4.86
C ARG A 166 6.06 3.74 -5.97
N GLY A 167 4.75 3.59 -5.70
CA GLY A 167 3.76 2.99 -6.60
C GLY A 167 3.89 1.48 -6.85
N LEU A 168 4.77 0.75 -6.16
CA LEU A 168 5.03 -0.68 -6.44
C LEU A 168 4.22 -1.65 -5.59
N ALA A 169 3.85 -1.28 -4.37
CA ALA A 169 3.16 -2.20 -3.45
C ALA A 169 1.70 -2.45 -3.86
N LEU A 170 1.04 -1.46 -4.47
CA LEU A 170 -0.33 -1.60 -4.97
C LEU A 170 -0.48 -2.65 -6.07
N PRO A 171 0.22 -2.55 -7.23
CA PRO A 171 0.13 -3.58 -8.26
C PRO A 171 0.56 -4.96 -7.74
N ARG A 172 1.60 -5.04 -6.89
CA ARG A 172 2.04 -6.30 -6.29
C ARG A 172 0.95 -6.92 -5.42
N THR A 173 0.34 -6.16 -4.52
CA THR A 173 -0.70 -6.70 -3.64
C THR A 173 -1.91 -7.19 -4.43
N LEU A 174 -2.29 -6.45 -5.47
CA LEU A 174 -3.33 -6.88 -6.39
C LEU A 174 -2.94 -8.16 -7.16
N ASP A 175 -1.68 -8.33 -7.56
CA ASP A 175 -1.19 -9.56 -8.18
C ASP A 175 -1.24 -10.75 -7.21
N LEU A 176 -0.90 -10.54 -5.93
CA LEU A 176 -1.01 -11.57 -4.88
C LEU A 176 -2.47 -11.97 -4.65
N LEU A 177 -3.39 -11.01 -4.59
CA LEU A 177 -4.83 -11.26 -4.54
C LEU A 177 -5.32 -12.02 -5.77
N ALA A 178 -4.89 -11.63 -6.97
CA ALA A 178 -5.23 -12.31 -8.22
C ALA A 178 -4.77 -13.78 -8.21
N HIS A 179 -3.56 -14.02 -7.71
CA HIS A 179 -3.04 -15.37 -7.59
C HIS A 179 -3.89 -16.22 -6.63
N LEU A 180 -4.23 -15.69 -5.45
CA LEU A 180 -5.13 -16.40 -4.51
C LEU A 180 -6.52 -16.63 -5.11
N ALA A 181 -7.06 -15.64 -5.82
CA ALA A 181 -8.38 -15.69 -6.46
C ALA A 181 -8.49 -16.76 -7.55
N ASN A 182 -7.37 -17.17 -8.14
CA ASN A 182 -7.30 -18.26 -9.13
C ASN A 182 -7.29 -19.67 -8.52
N ASP A 183 -7.33 -19.80 -7.19
CA ASP A 183 -7.46 -21.09 -6.51
C ASP A 183 -8.94 -21.39 -6.20
N PRO A 184 -9.62 -22.25 -6.99
CA PRO A 184 -11.02 -22.58 -6.74
C PRO A 184 -11.21 -23.54 -5.55
N SER A 185 -10.14 -24.19 -5.09
CA SER A 185 -10.20 -25.27 -4.10
C SER A 185 -10.06 -24.77 -2.66
N HIS A 186 -9.34 -23.67 -2.48
CA HIS A 186 -9.06 -23.11 -1.16
C HIS A 186 -10.05 -21.99 -0.79
N PRO A 187 -10.53 -21.89 0.47
CA PRO A 187 -11.46 -20.84 0.89
C PRO A 187 -10.95 -19.40 0.63
N SER A 188 -9.63 -19.20 0.73
CA SER A 188 -9.00 -17.92 0.41
C SER A 188 -9.26 -17.45 -1.02
N GLY A 189 -9.50 -18.37 -1.97
CA GLY A 189 -9.77 -17.99 -3.35
C GLY A 189 -11.12 -17.32 -3.53
N THR A 190 -12.17 -17.81 -2.85
CA THR A 190 -13.47 -17.13 -2.84
C THR A 190 -13.36 -15.77 -2.20
N LEU A 191 -12.72 -15.68 -1.02
CA LEU A 191 -12.49 -14.41 -0.33
C LEU A 191 -11.70 -13.41 -1.19
N ALA A 192 -10.64 -13.87 -1.88
CA ALA A 192 -9.85 -12.99 -2.75
C ALA A 192 -10.64 -12.51 -3.98
N ARG A 193 -11.54 -13.34 -4.53
CA ARG A 193 -12.47 -12.92 -5.59
C ARG A 193 -13.46 -11.86 -5.08
N ASP A 194 -14.04 -12.06 -3.89
CA ASP A 194 -14.92 -11.07 -3.26
C ASP A 194 -14.19 -9.74 -3.05
N THR A 195 -12.98 -9.79 -2.48
CA THR A 195 -12.11 -8.62 -2.30
C THR A 195 -11.82 -7.91 -3.63
N LEU A 196 -11.40 -8.64 -4.68
CA LEU A 196 -11.11 -8.01 -5.98
C LEU A 196 -12.36 -7.37 -6.59
N VAL A 197 -13.53 -7.99 -6.46
CA VAL A 197 -14.80 -7.40 -6.93
C VAL A 197 -15.09 -6.12 -6.16
N GLU A 198 -15.01 -6.12 -4.83
CA GLU A 198 -15.23 -4.92 -4.02
C GLU A 198 -14.23 -3.81 -4.32
N LEU A 199 -12.96 -4.14 -4.56
CA LEU A 199 -11.93 -3.17 -4.93
C LEU A 199 -12.22 -2.50 -6.29
N THR A 200 -13.07 -3.08 -7.14
CA THR A 200 -13.50 -2.40 -8.37
C THR A 200 -14.37 -1.16 -8.10
N ALA A 201 -14.95 -1.03 -6.90
CA ALA A 201 -15.80 0.09 -6.52
C ALA A 201 -15.04 1.40 -6.30
N TYR A 202 -13.72 1.34 -6.06
CA TYR A 202 -12.93 2.54 -5.77
C TYR A 202 -12.15 3.01 -6.99
N PRO A 203 -12.20 4.31 -7.35
CA PRO A 203 -11.48 4.85 -8.50
C PRO A 203 -9.97 4.53 -8.52
N GLU A 204 -9.33 4.53 -7.34
CA GLU A 204 -7.89 4.28 -7.18
C GLU A 204 -7.50 2.84 -7.53
N THR A 205 -8.40 1.88 -7.34
CA THR A 205 -8.12 0.45 -7.54
C THR A 205 -8.92 -0.17 -8.69
N SER A 206 -9.87 0.57 -9.27
CA SER A 206 -10.94 0.02 -10.10
C SER A 206 -10.44 -0.78 -11.30
N GLY A 207 -9.75 -0.12 -12.23
CA GLY A 207 -9.23 -0.78 -13.43
C GLY A 207 -8.20 -1.87 -13.11
N MET A 208 -7.34 -1.65 -12.11
CA MET A 208 -6.29 -2.61 -11.77
C MET A 208 -6.83 -3.89 -11.12
N ALA A 209 -7.83 -3.77 -10.25
CA ALA A 209 -8.54 -4.92 -9.70
C ALA A 209 -9.36 -5.63 -10.79
N GLY A 210 -10.05 -4.85 -11.64
CA GLY A 210 -10.83 -5.37 -12.76
C GLY A 210 -10.01 -6.24 -13.73
N LEU A 211 -8.81 -5.80 -14.09
CA LEU A 211 -7.88 -6.56 -14.96
C LEU A 211 -7.43 -7.90 -14.38
N ARG A 212 -7.52 -8.06 -13.06
CA ARG A 212 -7.01 -9.21 -12.30
C ARG A 212 -8.10 -10.17 -11.86
N LEU A 213 -9.37 -9.83 -12.13
CA LEU A 213 -10.49 -10.70 -11.81
C LEU A 213 -10.43 -12.00 -12.64
N PRO A 214 -10.43 -13.18 -12.00
CA PRO A 214 -10.60 -14.45 -12.70
C PRO A 214 -12.08 -14.63 -13.06
N VAL A 215 -12.53 -13.90 -14.08
CA VAL A 215 -13.95 -13.77 -14.50
C VAL A 215 -14.67 -15.11 -14.68
N HIS A 216 -13.95 -16.15 -15.10
CA HIS A 216 -14.48 -17.50 -15.31
C HIS A 216 -14.76 -18.28 -14.00
N LEU A 217 -14.22 -17.83 -12.86
CA LEU A 217 -14.41 -18.43 -11.54
C LEU A 217 -15.40 -17.65 -10.67
N LEU A 218 -15.97 -16.55 -11.16
CA LEU A 218 -16.90 -15.75 -10.37
C LEU A 218 -18.20 -16.52 -10.08
N SER A 219 -18.71 -16.38 -8.87
CA SER A 219 -20.04 -16.85 -8.49
C SER A 219 -21.14 -15.96 -9.11
N SER A 220 -22.40 -16.39 -9.02
CA SER A 220 -23.52 -15.55 -9.44
C SER A 220 -23.64 -14.28 -8.61
N ASP A 221 -23.37 -14.37 -7.31
CA ASP A 221 -23.44 -13.22 -6.40
C ASP A 221 -22.31 -12.24 -6.69
N GLN A 222 -21.08 -12.74 -6.90
CA GLN A 222 -19.92 -11.91 -7.29
C GLN A 222 -20.16 -11.18 -8.62
N ARG A 223 -20.78 -11.84 -9.61
CA ARG A 223 -21.16 -11.20 -10.87
C ARG A 223 -22.22 -10.12 -10.68
N ALA A 224 -23.22 -10.37 -9.82
CA ALA A 224 -24.24 -9.38 -9.51
C ALA A 224 -23.63 -8.15 -8.83
N THR A 225 -22.76 -8.34 -7.84
CA THR A 225 -22.03 -7.23 -7.20
C THR A 225 -21.17 -6.44 -8.18
N LEU A 226 -20.43 -7.12 -9.07
CA LEU A 226 -19.64 -6.45 -10.10
C LEU A 226 -20.52 -5.62 -11.06
N HIS A 227 -21.71 -6.13 -11.38
CA HIS A 227 -22.66 -5.44 -12.24
C HIS A 227 -23.22 -4.18 -11.56
N ASP A 228 -23.56 -4.26 -10.28
CA ASP A 228 -24.05 -3.11 -9.51
C ASP A 228 -22.95 -2.03 -9.37
N ILE A 229 -21.70 -2.45 -9.17
CA ILE A 229 -20.54 -1.52 -9.18
C ILE A 229 -20.39 -0.84 -10.54
N TYR A 230 -20.47 -1.60 -11.64
CA TYR A 230 -20.40 -1.02 -12.99
C TYR A 230 -21.51 0.00 -13.25
N LEU A 231 -22.75 -0.29 -12.87
CA LEU A 231 -23.86 0.66 -13.01
C LEU A 231 -23.61 1.93 -12.20
N THR A 232 -23.09 1.80 -10.98
CA THR A 232 -22.71 2.95 -10.14
C THR A 232 -21.66 3.83 -10.83
N HIS A 233 -20.65 3.23 -11.48
CA HIS A 233 -19.65 3.95 -12.27
C HIS A 233 -20.25 4.64 -13.50
N GLU A 234 -21.14 3.95 -14.24
CA GLU A 234 -21.86 4.54 -15.40
C GLU A 234 -22.68 5.76 -14.99
N GLU A 235 -23.42 5.67 -13.88
CA GLU A 235 -24.22 6.76 -13.36
C GLU A 235 -23.36 7.97 -12.95
N ALA A 236 -22.21 7.72 -12.31
CA ALA A 236 -21.28 8.76 -11.88
C ALA A 236 -20.65 9.54 -13.05
N MET A 237 -20.49 8.92 -14.22
CA MET A 237 -19.97 9.58 -15.42
C MET A 237 -21.00 10.49 -16.12
N GLY A 238 -22.30 10.35 -15.81
CA GLY A 238 -23.36 11.19 -16.35
C GLY A 238 -23.61 11.03 -17.86
N PRO A 239 -24.54 11.80 -18.45
CA PRO A 239 -24.85 11.72 -19.87
C PRO A 239 -23.66 12.17 -20.74
N GLU A 240 -23.52 11.56 -21.94
CA GLU A 240 -22.38 11.70 -22.86
C GLU A 240 -21.97 13.14 -23.24
N ILE A 241 -22.81 14.14 -22.96
CA ILE A 241 -22.62 15.55 -23.32
C ILE A 241 -21.60 16.25 -22.40
N VAL A 242 -21.26 15.70 -21.22
CA VAL A 242 -20.31 16.29 -20.26
C VAL A 242 -18.96 15.54 -20.22
N ARG A 243 -18.56 14.92 -21.33
CA ARG A 243 -17.27 14.18 -21.45
C ARG A 243 -16.00 15.03 -21.23
N ILE A 244 -16.13 16.36 -21.15
CA ILE A 244 -14.99 17.29 -21.01
C ILE A 244 -14.33 17.20 -19.61
N PHE A 245 -15.03 16.63 -18.61
CA PHE A 245 -14.54 16.49 -17.23
C PHE A 245 -14.24 15.04 -16.82
N ILE A 246 -14.38 14.08 -17.72
CA ILE A 246 -14.06 12.67 -17.44
C ILE A 246 -12.58 12.45 -17.72
N SER A 247 -11.86 11.90 -16.75
CA SER A 247 -10.46 11.54 -16.94
C SER A 247 -10.32 10.31 -17.87
N ASP A 248 -9.21 10.22 -18.61
CA ASP A 248 -8.90 9.04 -19.42
C ASP A 248 -8.86 7.75 -18.58
N TYR A 249 -8.49 7.86 -17.30
CA TYR A 249 -8.50 6.76 -16.33
C TYR A 249 -9.92 6.23 -16.08
N GLN A 250 -10.90 7.10 -15.87
CA GLN A 250 -12.30 6.70 -15.67
C GLN A 250 -12.88 6.01 -16.91
N LEU A 251 -12.58 6.53 -18.12
CA LEU A 251 -13.01 5.89 -19.37
C LEU A 251 -12.37 4.51 -19.56
N ARG A 252 -11.07 4.39 -19.26
CA ARG A 252 -10.36 3.10 -19.35
C ARG A 252 -10.92 2.09 -18.35
N ASP A 253 -11.12 2.51 -17.11
CA ASP A 253 -11.57 1.62 -16.03
C ASP A 253 -13.01 1.14 -16.29
N ARG A 254 -13.89 2.01 -16.78
CA ARG A 254 -15.21 1.63 -17.32
C ARG A 254 -15.11 0.50 -18.35
N GLU A 255 -14.24 0.65 -19.34
CA GLU A 255 -14.08 -0.33 -20.42
C GLU A 255 -13.55 -1.67 -19.90
N ILE A 256 -12.66 -1.63 -18.91
CA ILE A 256 -12.17 -2.83 -18.20
C ILE A 256 -13.33 -3.53 -17.50
N LEU A 257 -14.12 -2.81 -16.70
CA LEU A 257 -15.26 -3.39 -15.96
C LEU A 257 -16.32 -3.96 -16.90
N ARG A 258 -16.65 -3.23 -17.97
CA ARG A 258 -17.58 -3.70 -19.01
C ARG A 258 -17.10 -5.01 -19.65
N SER A 259 -15.82 -5.08 -19.97
CA SER A 259 -15.20 -6.27 -20.57
C SER A 259 -15.20 -7.45 -19.59
N ALA A 260 -14.85 -7.20 -18.33
CA ALA A 260 -14.84 -8.22 -17.28
C ALA A 260 -16.25 -8.81 -17.06
N LEU A 261 -17.28 -7.95 -17.00
CA LEU A 261 -18.68 -8.38 -16.90
C LEU A 261 -19.13 -9.21 -18.09
N TRP A 262 -18.80 -8.78 -19.31
CA TRP A 262 -19.14 -9.53 -20.51
C TRP A 262 -18.50 -10.92 -20.50
N GLN A 263 -17.19 -11.02 -20.20
CA GLN A 263 -16.48 -12.29 -20.12
C GLN A 263 -17.01 -13.20 -19.00
N ALA A 264 -17.37 -12.64 -17.85
CA ALA A 264 -17.92 -13.41 -16.73
C ALA A 264 -19.28 -14.02 -17.05
N ASN A 265 -20.13 -13.28 -17.76
CA ASN A 265 -21.44 -13.78 -18.22
C ASN A 265 -21.28 -14.83 -19.33
N ASP A 266 -20.36 -14.62 -20.28
CA ASP A 266 -20.08 -15.58 -21.35
C ASP A 266 -19.57 -16.92 -20.80
N ALA A 267 -18.63 -16.89 -19.86
CA ALA A 267 -18.13 -18.10 -19.18
C ALA A 267 -19.26 -18.90 -18.49
N GLN A 268 -20.24 -18.21 -17.89
CA GLN A 268 -21.39 -18.87 -17.26
C GLN A 268 -22.27 -19.61 -18.28
N HIS A 269 -22.45 -19.05 -19.48
CA HIS A 269 -23.21 -19.69 -20.55
C HIS A 269 -22.55 -21.01 -20.99
N PHE A 270 -21.23 -21.04 -21.12
CA PHE A 270 -20.48 -22.27 -21.44
C PHE A 270 -20.62 -23.34 -20.36
N THR A 271 -20.46 -22.97 -19.09
CA THR A 271 -20.57 -23.93 -17.97
C THR A 271 -21.98 -24.53 -17.87
N ARG A 272 -23.03 -23.72 -18.09
CA ARG A 272 -24.43 -24.20 -18.12
C ARG A 272 -24.70 -25.13 -19.31
N ALA A 273 -24.22 -24.77 -20.49
CA ALA A 273 -24.37 -25.60 -21.69
C ALA A 273 -23.65 -26.94 -21.56
N ALA A 274 -22.45 -26.96 -20.97
CA ALA A 274 -21.70 -28.19 -20.69
C ALA A 274 -22.41 -29.09 -19.67
N ALA A 275 -22.98 -28.52 -18.61
CA ALA A 275 -23.75 -29.27 -17.62
C ALA A 275 -25.02 -29.91 -18.23
N ALA A 276 -25.76 -29.15 -19.05
CA ALA A 276 -26.95 -29.65 -19.73
C ALA A 276 -26.64 -30.78 -20.73
N ALA A 277 -25.52 -30.70 -21.46
CA ALA A 277 -25.08 -31.74 -22.38
C ALA A 277 -24.56 -33.01 -21.67
N GLY A 278 -24.09 -32.89 -20.44
CA GLY A 278 -23.65 -34.02 -19.61
C GLY A 278 -24.81 -34.88 -19.12
N ASP A 279 -25.91 -34.26 -18.68
CA ASP A 279 -27.10 -34.97 -18.18
C ASP A 279 -27.83 -35.79 -19.27
N ASP A 280 -27.85 -35.29 -20.51
CA ASP A 280 -28.45 -36.00 -21.67
C ASP A 280 -27.65 -37.24 -22.13
N SER A 281 -26.42 -37.42 -21.64
CA SER A 281 -25.58 -38.60 -21.97
C SER A 281 -25.74 -39.77 -21.00
N SER A 282 -26.53 -39.59 -19.95
CA SER A 282 -26.80 -40.56 -18.88
C SER A 282 -28.25 -41.08 -18.84
N ALA A 283 -29.07 -40.75 -19.83
CA ALA A 283 -30.44 -41.24 -20.03
C ALA A 283 -30.52 -42.22 -21.22
#